data_AF-M6ZJF6-F1
#
_entry.id   AF-M6ZJF6-F1
#
_cell.length_a   1.000
_cell.length_b   1.000
_cell.length_c   1.000
_cell.angle_alpha   90.00
_cell.angle_beta   90.00
_cell.angle_gamma   90.00
#
_symmetry.space_group_name_H-M   'P 1'
#
loop_
_entity.id
_entity.type
_entity.pdbx_description
1 polymer ?
#
loop_
_entity_poly.entity_id
_entity_poly.type
_entity_poly.pdbx_seq_one_letter_code
_entity_poly.pdbx_strand_id
1 'polypeptide(L)'
;MKRINTNSQGWFDLASIREIQFGSIQIGPFKTKENGQYYTNSFGLILNSEIYDESHEILVWLPRLQHYGTWDSSHDELHIFPNQTWTSMKSDLIPFIEAQWGTYEGANKIKHLTIKGISKYADAFDFIPYHLNETVEKLSDDQLIDFLDQYENIILRHPNVSTLDEAYFALAKVYFRLGQKDPNQKNVWKEKCLQILNYYPQGRFHREKDAAEICVWASAEFGLKVFKNLLEKDKRQPEYAGGASLVSAFLIHFPDQWESILEISKVKTNTIGTLHSIETAKTWALNVANNALAAKLKQNQNVMELISKLLTQIEEFILSAPLGEFSEQEIHEIRHKKIVDRLTQGWEYLKKKEYSKVEELLNSIFAAYEKDGE
;
A
#
# COMPACT_ATOMS: atom_id res chain seq x y z
N MET A 1 -11.46 27.37 18.04
CA MET A 1 -11.63 25.96 18.45
C MET A 1 -12.38 25.94 19.77
N LYS A 2 -13.47 25.16 19.89
CA LYS A 2 -14.28 25.08 21.12
C LYS A 2 -13.96 23.77 21.82
N ARG A 3 -13.35 23.84 23.01
CA ARG A 3 -13.07 22.67 23.84
C ARG A 3 -14.25 22.33 24.75
N ILE A 4 -14.55 21.04 24.86
CA ILE A 4 -15.57 20.46 25.72
C ILE A 4 -14.86 19.56 26.72
N ASN A 5 -15.00 19.82 28.01
CA ASN A 5 -14.42 18.98 29.05
C ASN A 5 -15.51 18.07 29.59
N THR A 6 -15.24 16.76 29.63
CA THR A 6 -16.09 15.78 30.29
C THR A 6 -15.50 15.40 31.64
N ASN A 7 -16.32 14.83 32.53
CA ASN A 7 -15.85 14.43 33.85
C ASN A 7 -15.14 13.06 33.82
N SER A 8 -15.41 12.24 32.80
CA SER A 8 -14.95 10.84 32.77
C SER A 8 -14.01 10.50 31.61
N GLN A 9 -14.05 11.24 30.50
CA GLN A 9 -13.35 10.92 29.25
C GLN A 9 -12.36 12.01 28.80
N GLY A 10 -12.05 12.98 29.66
CA GLY A 10 -11.14 14.07 29.34
C GLY A 10 -11.75 15.15 28.45
N TRP A 11 -10.91 15.85 27.69
CA TRP A 11 -11.35 16.92 26.79
C TRP A 11 -11.51 16.49 25.33
N PHE A 12 -12.42 17.19 24.63
CA PHE A 12 -12.72 17.03 23.22
C PHE A 12 -12.76 18.40 22.54
N ASP A 13 -12.05 18.55 21.43
CA ASP A 13 -12.11 19.76 20.61
C ASP A 13 -13.14 19.58 19.50
N LEU A 14 -14.13 20.49 19.44
CA LEU A 14 -15.15 20.49 18.40
C LEU A 14 -14.58 21.02 17.08
N ALA A 15 -14.82 20.29 15.99
CA ALA A 15 -14.47 20.71 14.65
C ALA A 15 -15.28 21.96 14.23
N SER A 16 -14.61 22.94 13.64
CA SER A 16 -15.30 23.98 12.87
C SER A 16 -15.82 23.41 11.55
N ILE A 17 -16.68 24.15 10.85
CA ILE A 17 -17.27 23.69 9.59
C ILE A 17 -16.23 23.38 8.50
N ARG A 18 -15.04 23.98 8.58
CA ARG A 18 -13.91 23.74 7.66
C ARG A 18 -13.05 22.54 8.07
N GLU A 19 -13.23 22.05 9.28
CA GLU A 19 -12.46 20.96 9.91
C GLU A 19 -13.31 19.69 10.07
N ILE A 20 -14.60 19.72 9.73
CA ILE A 20 -15.46 18.54 9.71
C ILE A 20 -14.86 17.52 8.74
N GLN A 21 -14.62 16.32 9.25
CA GLN A 21 -14.08 15.23 8.46
C GLN A 21 -15.21 14.35 7.93
N PHE A 22 -15.14 14.05 6.64
CA PHE A 22 -15.96 13.01 6.04
C PHE A 22 -15.30 11.66 6.29
N GLY A 23 -16.06 10.73 6.85
CA GLY A 23 -15.61 9.38 7.17
C GLY A 23 -16.64 8.34 6.80
N SER A 24 -16.38 7.11 7.23
CA SER A 24 -17.33 6.02 7.14
C SER A 24 -17.32 5.21 8.42
N ILE A 25 -18.51 4.85 8.88
CA ILE A 25 -18.72 4.02 10.06
C ILE A 25 -19.01 2.61 9.62
N GLN A 26 -18.29 1.67 10.22
CA GLN A 26 -18.49 0.23 10.08
C GLN A 26 -19.39 -0.28 11.21
N ILE A 27 -20.39 -1.10 10.86
CA ILE A 27 -21.26 -1.77 11.83
C ILE A 27 -21.63 -3.20 11.43
N GLY A 28 -21.92 -4.00 12.45
CA GLY A 28 -22.27 -5.41 12.28
C GLY A 28 -21.03 -6.29 12.14
N PRO A 29 -21.14 -7.48 11.53
CA PRO A 29 -22.37 -8.10 11.01
C PRO A 29 -23.43 -8.31 12.10
N PHE A 30 -24.71 -8.27 11.73
CA PHE A 30 -25.82 -8.43 12.68
C PHE A 30 -26.24 -9.89 12.87
N LYS A 31 -25.87 -10.76 11.92
CA LYS A 31 -26.14 -12.20 11.97
C LYS A 31 -24.84 -12.97 11.76
N THR A 32 -24.70 -14.08 12.48
CA THR A 32 -23.53 -14.99 12.39
C THR A 32 -23.29 -15.59 11.00
N LYS A 33 -24.27 -15.53 10.10
CA LYS A 33 -24.16 -16.03 8.72
C LYS A 33 -23.81 -14.95 7.69
N GLU A 34 -23.74 -13.68 8.07
CA GLU A 34 -23.36 -12.60 7.15
C GLU A 34 -21.85 -12.62 6.94
N ASN A 35 -21.43 -12.76 5.68
CA ASN A 35 -20.02 -12.77 5.29
C ASN A 35 -19.60 -11.39 4.74
N GLY A 36 -19.72 -10.37 5.58
CA GLY A 36 -19.39 -8.98 5.23
C GLY A 36 -19.75 -8.01 6.34
N GLN A 37 -19.58 -6.73 6.06
CA GLN A 37 -19.82 -5.62 6.97
C GLN A 37 -20.72 -4.57 6.32
N TYR A 38 -21.41 -3.79 7.16
CA TYR A 38 -22.21 -2.66 6.70
C TYR A 38 -21.47 -1.36 6.94
N TYR A 39 -21.50 -0.48 5.95
CA TYR A 39 -20.86 0.82 6.01
C TYR A 39 -21.89 1.93 5.78
N THR A 40 -21.70 3.05 6.45
CA THR A 40 -22.44 4.29 6.15
C THR A 40 -21.52 5.49 6.25
N ASN A 41 -21.82 6.54 5.51
CA ASN A 41 -21.03 7.76 5.57
C ASN A 41 -21.31 8.52 6.86
N SER A 42 -20.30 9.20 7.35
CA SER A 42 -20.37 10.03 8.54
C SER A 42 -19.66 11.37 8.32
N PHE A 43 -20.10 12.38 9.05
CA PHE A 43 -19.37 13.63 9.24
C PHE A 43 -18.98 13.73 10.71
N GLY A 44 -17.69 13.59 10.99
CA GLY A 44 -17.11 13.71 12.32
C GLY A 44 -17.15 15.15 12.83
N LEU A 45 -17.74 15.34 14.01
CA LEU A 45 -17.89 16.64 14.66
C LEU A 45 -16.80 16.90 15.70
N ILE A 46 -16.05 15.87 16.11
CA ILE A 46 -14.88 16.00 16.98
C ILE A 46 -13.64 16.11 16.11
N LEU A 47 -12.77 17.08 16.42
CA LEU A 47 -11.49 17.26 15.76
C LEU A 47 -10.40 16.45 16.45
N ASN A 48 -10.33 16.52 17.78
CA ASN A 48 -9.31 15.81 18.54
C ASN A 48 -9.81 15.57 19.96
N SER A 49 -9.19 14.61 20.64
CA SER A 49 -9.53 14.27 22.02
C SER A 49 -8.29 13.95 22.84
N GLU A 50 -8.41 14.06 24.17
CA GLU A 50 -7.31 13.79 25.10
C GLU A 50 -6.87 12.33 25.10
N ILE A 51 -7.84 11.41 25.03
CA ILE A 51 -7.62 9.97 25.24
C ILE A 51 -7.59 9.21 23.91
N TYR A 52 -8.33 9.68 22.91
CA TYR A 52 -8.59 8.92 21.68
C TYR A 52 -7.99 9.59 20.43
N ASP A 53 -7.12 10.59 20.60
CA ASP A 53 -6.50 11.35 19.52
C ASP A 53 -7.53 11.79 18.46
N GLU A 54 -7.22 11.53 17.18
CA GLU A 54 -8.01 11.82 15.97
C GLU A 54 -9.19 10.84 15.80
N SER A 55 -10.02 10.70 16.83
CA SER A 55 -11.26 9.92 16.79
C SER A 55 -12.45 10.81 16.46
N HIS A 56 -12.64 11.09 15.18
CA HIS A 56 -13.64 12.04 14.70
C HIS A 56 -15.08 11.53 14.85
N GLU A 57 -15.26 10.22 14.94
CA GLU A 57 -16.54 9.52 14.96
C GLU A 57 -17.21 9.44 16.35
N ILE A 58 -16.56 9.98 17.39
CA ILE A 58 -17.12 10.08 18.75
C ILE A 58 -18.43 10.87 18.78
N LEU A 59 -18.58 11.83 17.87
CA LEU A 59 -19.85 12.50 17.62
C LEU A 59 -19.99 12.76 16.13
N VAL A 60 -21.06 12.26 15.52
CA VAL A 60 -21.23 12.28 14.06
C VAL A 60 -22.58 12.81 13.62
N TRP A 61 -22.60 13.35 12.41
CA TRP A 61 -23.79 13.47 11.59
C TRP A 61 -23.81 12.35 10.52
N LEU A 62 -24.92 11.63 10.42
CA LEU A 62 -25.12 10.51 9.49
C LEU A 62 -26.07 10.96 8.38
N PRO A 63 -25.57 11.40 7.21
CA PRO A 63 -26.40 12.05 6.18
C PRO A 63 -27.50 11.15 5.63
N ARG A 64 -27.22 9.86 5.40
CA ARG A 64 -28.21 8.91 4.86
C ARG A 64 -29.26 8.49 5.87
N LEU A 65 -28.90 8.48 7.16
CA LEU A 65 -29.86 8.25 8.23
C LEU A 65 -30.62 9.53 8.60
N GLN A 66 -30.06 10.71 8.31
CA GLN A 66 -30.53 12.00 8.79
C GLN A 66 -30.57 12.09 10.33
N HIS A 67 -29.57 11.52 10.99
CA HIS A 67 -29.47 11.50 12.44
C HIS A 67 -28.08 11.92 12.92
N TYR A 68 -28.04 12.53 14.10
CA TYR A 68 -26.81 12.59 14.89
C TYR A 68 -26.61 11.28 15.64
N GLY A 69 -25.37 10.95 15.94
CA GLY A 69 -25.03 9.75 16.68
C GLY A 69 -23.61 9.75 17.21
N THR A 70 -23.24 8.61 17.79
CA THR A 70 -21.88 8.27 18.24
C THR A 70 -21.58 6.85 17.79
N TRP A 71 -20.32 6.59 17.44
CA TRP A 71 -19.85 5.25 17.07
C TRP A 71 -18.87 4.73 18.11
N ASP A 72 -19.17 3.57 18.67
CA ASP A 72 -18.27 2.79 19.50
C ASP A 72 -17.50 1.83 18.60
N SER A 73 -16.28 2.22 18.23
CA SER A 73 -15.39 1.42 17.39
C SER A 73 -14.87 0.16 18.08
N SER A 74 -14.97 0.05 19.41
CA SER A 74 -14.51 -1.14 20.14
C SER A 74 -15.52 -2.29 20.07
N HIS A 75 -16.79 -1.97 19.81
CA HIS A 75 -17.88 -2.93 19.73
C HIS A 75 -18.62 -2.91 18.38
N ASP A 76 -18.15 -2.11 17.41
CA ASP A 76 -18.80 -1.86 16.12
C ASP A 76 -20.26 -1.39 16.27
N GLU A 77 -20.57 -0.62 17.32
CA GLU A 77 -21.92 -0.17 17.64
C GLU A 77 -22.15 1.28 17.23
N LEU A 78 -23.20 1.50 16.43
CA LEU A 78 -23.67 2.85 16.09
C LEU A 78 -24.90 3.20 16.93
N HIS A 79 -24.77 4.23 17.77
CA HIS A 79 -25.88 4.79 18.53
C HIS A 79 -26.38 6.05 17.84
N ILE A 80 -27.65 6.08 17.47
CA ILE A 80 -28.31 7.27 16.93
C ILE A 80 -29.08 8.01 18.01
N PHE A 81 -29.29 9.31 17.81
CA PHE A 81 -30.06 10.19 18.69
C PHE A 81 -31.37 10.63 18.00
N PRO A 82 -32.45 9.84 18.08
CA PRO A 82 -33.71 10.19 17.45
C PRO A 82 -34.27 11.50 17.99
N ASN A 83 -34.90 12.29 17.10
CA ASN A 83 -35.54 13.56 17.43
C ASN A 83 -34.59 14.65 17.96
N GLN A 84 -33.28 14.49 17.76
CA GLN A 84 -32.28 15.50 18.12
C GLN A 84 -31.82 16.26 16.89
N THR A 85 -31.57 17.55 17.07
CA THR A 85 -31.07 18.45 16.03
C THR A 85 -29.82 19.16 16.52
N TRP A 86 -29.01 19.72 15.62
CA TRP A 86 -27.90 20.56 16.04
C TRP A 86 -28.32 21.67 17.01
N THR A 87 -29.49 22.26 16.77
CA THR A 87 -30.04 23.33 17.61
C THR A 87 -30.30 22.86 19.04
N SER A 88 -30.79 21.62 19.23
CA SER A 88 -31.01 21.06 20.58
C SER A 88 -29.71 20.62 21.25
N MET A 89 -28.71 20.22 20.46
CA MET A 89 -27.45 19.66 20.97
C MET A 89 -26.39 20.72 21.31
N LYS A 90 -26.27 21.78 20.50
CA LYS A 90 -25.09 22.70 20.53
C LYS A 90 -24.86 23.43 21.86
N SER A 91 -25.89 23.55 22.70
CA SER A 91 -25.82 24.20 24.02
C SER A 91 -25.14 23.32 25.06
N ASP A 92 -25.29 22.00 24.97
CA ASP A 92 -24.66 21.03 25.86
C ASP A 92 -24.43 19.70 25.12
N LEU A 93 -23.15 19.47 24.75
CA LEU A 93 -22.75 18.31 23.96
C LEU A 93 -22.25 17.14 24.83
N ILE A 94 -22.01 17.36 26.12
CA ILE A 94 -21.44 16.35 27.02
C ILE A 94 -22.31 15.08 27.07
N PRO A 95 -23.65 15.16 27.23
CA PRO A 95 -24.49 13.96 27.29
C PRO A 95 -24.44 13.12 26.00
N PHE A 96 -24.19 13.76 24.86
CA PHE A 96 -24.16 13.11 23.54
C PHE A 96 -22.81 12.43 23.29
N ILE A 97 -21.71 13.10 23.67
CA ILE A 97 -20.37 12.53 23.61
C ILE A 97 -20.25 11.32 24.54
N GLU A 98 -20.70 11.46 25.80
CA GLU A 98 -20.59 10.39 26.79
C GLU A 98 -21.61 9.24 26.60
N ALA A 99 -22.47 9.32 25.58
CA ALA A 99 -23.57 8.38 25.39
C ALA A 99 -23.10 6.95 25.10
N GLN A 100 -22.01 6.78 24.36
CA GLN A 100 -21.47 5.46 24.00
C GLN A 100 -20.91 4.69 25.21
N TRP A 101 -20.28 5.38 26.17
CA TRP A 101 -19.73 4.75 27.37
C TRP A 101 -20.76 4.61 28.50
N GLY A 102 -21.91 5.27 28.39
CA GLY A 102 -22.95 5.27 29.41
C GLY A 102 -22.54 5.96 30.71
N THR A 103 -21.42 6.67 30.73
CA THR A 103 -20.78 7.29 31.91
C THR A 103 -21.42 8.60 32.35
N TYR A 104 -22.33 9.16 31.56
CA TYR A 104 -23.04 10.39 31.92
C TYR A 104 -23.98 10.18 33.11
N GLU A 105 -23.68 10.82 34.24
CA GLU A 105 -24.45 10.76 35.50
C GLU A 105 -25.43 11.94 35.69
N GLY A 106 -25.44 12.92 34.77
CA GLY A 106 -26.29 14.10 34.88
C GLY A 106 -27.79 13.84 34.61
N ALA A 107 -28.64 14.77 35.05
CA ALA A 107 -30.09 14.64 34.97
C ALA A 107 -30.66 14.62 33.53
N ASN A 108 -29.94 15.17 32.56
CA ASN A 108 -30.29 15.25 31.13
C ASN A 108 -29.71 14.10 30.30
N LYS A 109 -29.59 12.90 30.88
CA LYS A 109 -29.17 11.70 30.15
C LYS A 109 -30.02 11.50 28.89
N ILE A 110 -29.36 11.42 27.75
CA ILE A 110 -30.05 11.32 26.47
C ILE A 110 -30.50 9.90 26.18
N LYS A 111 -31.66 9.76 25.53
CA LYS A 111 -32.09 8.49 24.95
C LYS A 111 -31.41 8.32 23.59
N HIS A 112 -30.73 7.21 23.40
CA HIS A 112 -30.16 6.81 22.12
C HIS A 112 -30.71 5.44 21.71
N LEU A 113 -30.57 5.10 20.43
CA LEU A 113 -30.90 3.78 19.90
C LEU A 113 -29.66 3.18 19.24
N THR A 114 -29.23 2.01 19.69
CA THR A 114 -28.21 1.22 18.98
C THR A 114 -28.82 0.60 17.73
N ILE A 115 -28.16 0.75 16.59
CA ILE A 115 -28.52 0.04 15.35
C ILE A 115 -28.16 -1.44 15.52
N LYS A 116 -29.17 -2.31 15.56
CA LYS A 116 -29.01 -3.78 15.69
C LYS A 116 -29.35 -4.54 14.41
N GLY A 117 -29.54 -3.82 13.30
CA GLY A 117 -29.94 -4.36 12.02
C GLY A 117 -30.36 -3.26 11.05
N ILE A 118 -30.25 -3.54 9.75
CA ILE A 118 -30.49 -2.54 8.70
C ILE A 118 -31.94 -2.41 8.24
N SER A 119 -32.87 -3.26 8.69
CA SER A 119 -34.23 -3.33 8.14
C SER A 119 -34.98 -1.99 8.15
N LYS A 120 -34.77 -1.16 9.18
CA LYS A 120 -35.38 0.18 9.29
C LYS A 120 -34.71 1.22 8.40
N TYR A 121 -33.46 1.01 8.01
CA TYR A 121 -32.61 1.98 7.33
C TYR A 121 -31.84 1.32 6.17
N ALA A 122 -32.48 0.44 5.40
CA ALA A 122 -31.80 -0.41 4.43
C ALA A 122 -31.00 0.41 3.40
N ASP A 123 -31.58 1.51 2.91
CA ASP A 123 -30.95 2.40 1.95
C ASP A 123 -29.87 3.32 2.56
N ALA A 124 -29.65 3.25 3.87
CA ALA A 124 -28.64 4.05 4.55
C ALA A 124 -27.31 3.34 4.73
N PHE A 125 -27.27 2.03 4.44
CA PHE A 125 -26.09 1.19 4.62
C PHE A 125 -25.70 0.50 3.33
N ASP A 126 -24.40 0.31 3.18
CA ASP A 126 -23.76 -0.37 2.08
C ASP A 126 -23.15 -1.67 2.61
N PHE A 127 -23.63 -2.82 2.11
CA PHE A 127 -23.07 -4.11 2.48
C PHE A 127 -21.87 -4.43 1.59
N ILE A 128 -20.70 -4.62 2.21
CA ILE A 128 -19.47 -4.99 1.53
C ILE A 128 -19.05 -6.38 2.01
N PRO A 129 -19.05 -7.40 1.12
CA PRO A 129 -18.61 -8.74 1.47
C PRO A 129 -17.14 -8.80 1.87
N TYR A 130 -16.78 -9.74 2.74
CA TYR A 130 -15.39 -10.12 2.96
C TYR A 130 -14.84 -10.93 1.78
N HIS A 131 -13.52 -11.07 1.67
CA HIS A 131 -12.85 -11.94 0.68
C HIS A 131 -13.16 -11.59 -0.79
N LEU A 132 -13.48 -10.32 -1.09
CA LEU A 132 -13.69 -9.87 -2.48
C LEU A 132 -12.44 -10.11 -3.34
N ASN A 133 -11.25 -10.02 -2.75
CA ASN A 133 -10.00 -10.32 -3.45
C ASN A 133 -9.96 -11.77 -3.99
N GLU A 134 -10.32 -12.75 -3.16
CA GLU A 134 -10.39 -14.17 -3.56
C GLU A 134 -11.51 -14.42 -4.58
N THR A 135 -12.59 -13.64 -4.49
CA THR A 135 -13.69 -13.69 -5.46
C THR A 135 -13.18 -13.26 -6.84
N VAL A 136 -12.50 -12.12 -6.92
CA VAL A 136 -11.94 -11.60 -8.19
C VAL A 136 -10.94 -12.57 -8.82
N GLU A 137 -10.13 -13.27 -8.02
CA GLU A 137 -9.18 -14.27 -8.52
C GLU A 137 -9.85 -15.45 -9.25
N LYS A 138 -11.09 -15.77 -8.90
CA LYS A 138 -11.87 -16.87 -9.51
C LYS A 138 -12.71 -16.42 -10.69
N LEU A 139 -12.91 -15.11 -10.88
CA LEU A 139 -13.71 -14.58 -11.99
C LEU A 139 -12.99 -14.72 -13.33
N SER A 140 -13.74 -15.14 -14.35
CA SER A 140 -13.31 -14.95 -15.74
C SER A 140 -13.35 -13.46 -16.09
N ASP A 141 -12.66 -13.09 -17.17
CA ASP A 141 -12.59 -11.68 -17.55
C ASP A 141 -13.94 -11.10 -17.99
N ASP A 142 -14.84 -11.92 -18.53
CA ASP A 142 -16.18 -11.47 -18.96
C ASP A 142 -17.09 -11.13 -17.77
N GLN A 143 -16.78 -11.65 -16.58
CA GLN A 143 -17.54 -11.41 -15.35
C GLN A 143 -17.07 -10.16 -14.59
N LEU A 144 -16.00 -9.50 -15.05
CA LEU A 144 -15.39 -8.36 -14.36
C LEU A 144 -16.28 -7.12 -14.38
N ILE A 145 -17.05 -6.91 -15.45
CA ILE A 145 -17.99 -5.78 -15.55
C ILE A 145 -19.15 -5.96 -14.56
N ASP A 146 -19.74 -7.15 -14.50
CA ASP A 146 -20.80 -7.47 -13.53
C ASP A 146 -20.33 -7.25 -12.08
N PHE A 147 -19.06 -7.59 -11.79
CA PHE A 147 -18.46 -7.30 -10.48
C PHE A 147 -18.40 -5.79 -10.19
N LEU A 148 -17.99 -4.98 -11.17
CA LEU A 148 -17.95 -3.52 -10.99
C LEU A 148 -19.36 -2.94 -10.83
N ASP A 149 -20.31 -3.36 -11.65
CA ASP A 149 -21.72 -2.92 -11.56
C ASP A 149 -22.30 -3.19 -10.17
N GLN A 150 -21.91 -4.31 -9.56
CA GLN A 150 -22.36 -4.68 -8.23
C GLN A 150 -21.65 -3.90 -7.10
N TYR A 151 -20.32 -3.74 -7.16
CA TYR A 151 -19.54 -3.33 -5.98
C TYR A 151 -18.81 -1.98 -6.11
N GLU A 152 -18.51 -1.49 -7.32
CA GLU A 152 -17.67 -0.30 -7.53
C GLU A 152 -18.23 0.92 -6.79
N ASN A 153 -19.49 1.27 -7.06
CA ASN A 153 -20.13 2.44 -6.45
C ASN A 153 -20.34 2.30 -4.94
N ILE A 154 -20.49 1.08 -4.44
CA ILE A 154 -20.68 0.80 -3.01
C ILE A 154 -19.37 1.03 -2.26
N ILE A 155 -18.26 0.48 -2.77
CA ILE A 155 -16.94 0.63 -2.15
C ILE A 155 -16.42 2.07 -2.31
N LEU A 156 -16.59 2.70 -3.48
CA LEU A 156 -16.09 4.06 -3.74
C LEU A 156 -16.77 5.13 -2.87
N ARG A 157 -17.96 4.85 -2.33
CA ARG A 157 -18.62 5.74 -1.36
C ARG A 157 -17.88 5.81 -0.01
N HIS A 158 -16.95 4.90 0.25
CA HIS A 158 -16.23 4.79 1.51
C HIS A 158 -14.72 4.93 1.28
N PRO A 159 -14.19 6.12 0.93
CA PRO A 159 -12.76 6.34 0.75
C PRO A 159 -12.00 6.31 2.09
N ASN A 160 -10.71 5.96 2.03
CA ASN A 160 -9.76 6.04 3.16
C ASN A 160 -10.12 5.17 4.40
N VAL A 161 -11.03 4.21 4.26
CA VAL A 161 -11.39 3.27 5.34
C VAL A 161 -10.38 2.12 5.37
N SER A 162 -9.63 1.98 6.47
CA SER A 162 -8.57 0.97 6.61
C SER A 162 -9.08 -0.46 6.56
N THR A 163 -10.30 -0.73 7.04
CA THR A 163 -10.90 -2.07 7.05
C THR A 163 -11.37 -2.52 5.66
N LEU A 164 -11.41 -1.62 4.68
CA LEU A 164 -11.75 -1.91 3.28
C LEU A 164 -10.54 -2.21 2.38
N ASP A 165 -9.36 -2.43 2.96
CA ASP A 165 -8.13 -2.76 2.22
C ASP A 165 -8.34 -3.88 1.16
N GLU A 166 -8.96 -5.00 1.54
CA GLU A 166 -9.21 -6.09 0.59
C GLU A 166 -10.15 -5.71 -0.55
N ALA A 167 -11.17 -4.90 -0.25
CA ALA A 167 -12.17 -4.45 -1.22
C ALA A 167 -11.54 -3.45 -2.22
N TYR A 168 -10.71 -2.53 -1.73
CA TYR A 168 -9.91 -1.65 -2.57
C TYR A 168 -8.98 -2.45 -3.48
N PHE A 169 -8.25 -3.41 -2.91
CA PHE A 169 -7.35 -4.22 -3.71
C PHE A 169 -8.07 -5.07 -4.76
N ALA A 170 -9.25 -5.59 -4.43
CA ALA A 170 -10.12 -6.27 -5.39
C ALA A 170 -10.49 -5.36 -6.56
N LEU A 171 -10.93 -4.12 -6.31
CA LEU A 171 -11.20 -3.14 -7.38
C LEU A 171 -9.96 -2.84 -8.22
N ALA A 172 -8.81 -2.60 -7.59
CA ALA A 172 -7.55 -2.34 -8.29
C ALA A 172 -7.16 -3.51 -9.22
N LYS A 173 -7.34 -4.76 -8.77
CA LYS A 173 -7.14 -5.96 -9.61
C LYS A 173 -8.09 -6.00 -10.81
N VAL A 174 -9.37 -5.68 -10.61
CA VAL A 174 -10.36 -5.66 -11.69
C VAL A 174 -10.01 -4.59 -12.73
N TYR A 175 -9.71 -3.36 -12.31
CA TYR A 175 -9.30 -2.28 -13.22
C TYR A 175 -8.03 -2.63 -13.98
N PHE A 176 -7.04 -3.21 -13.31
CA PHE A 176 -5.82 -3.69 -13.96
C PHE A 176 -6.14 -4.70 -15.06
N ARG A 177 -6.91 -5.76 -14.75
CA ARG A 177 -7.27 -6.80 -15.73
C ARG A 177 -8.05 -6.23 -16.91
N LEU A 178 -9.03 -5.37 -16.67
CA LEU A 178 -9.79 -4.70 -17.74
C LEU A 178 -8.91 -3.80 -18.61
N GLY A 179 -8.01 -3.03 -17.98
CA GLY A 179 -7.10 -2.13 -18.68
C GLY A 179 -6.00 -2.83 -19.49
N GLN A 180 -5.69 -4.10 -19.21
CA GLN A 180 -4.85 -4.92 -20.10
C GLN A 180 -5.61 -5.37 -21.36
N LYS A 181 -6.94 -5.48 -21.30
CA LYS A 181 -7.78 -6.01 -22.36
C LYS A 181 -8.38 -4.97 -23.29
N ASP A 182 -8.64 -3.77 -22.77
CA ASP A 182 -9.19 -2.66 -23.55
C ASP A 182 -8.17 -1.52 -23.66
N PRO A 183 -7.29 -1.54 -24.68
CA PRO A 183 -6.32 -0.48 -24.90
C PRO A 183 -6.95 0.91 -25.09
N ASN A 184 -8.19 0.98 -25.60
CA ASN A 184 -8.87 2.26 -25.86
C ASN A 184 -9.29 2.96 -24.57
N GLN A 185 -9.56 2.18 -23.52
CA GLN A 185 -9.93 2.69 -22.19
C GLN A 185 -8.82 2.56 -21.15
N LYS A 186 -7.62 2.15 -21.55
CA LYS A 186 -6.48 1.90 -20.64
C LYS A 186 -6.23 3.05 -19.67
N ASN A 187 -6.26 4.30 -20.14
CA ASN A 187 -6.01 5.46 -19.29
C ASN A 187 -7.11 5.67 -18.25
N VAL A 188 -8.39 5.45 -18.61
CA VAL A 188 -9.53 5.50 -17.68
C VAL A 188 -9.35 4.47 -16.57
N TRP A 189 -8.96 3.24 -16.92
CA TRP A 189 -8.71 2.19 -15.93
C TRP A 189 -7.51 2.48 -15.03
N LYS A 190 -6.44 3.09 -15.57
CA LYS A 190 -5.31 3.54 -14.76
C LYS A 190 -5.71 4.62 -13.76
N GLU A 191 -6.49 5.61 -14.18
CA GLU A 191 -6.97 6.68 -13.31
C GLU A 191 -7.83 6.13 -12.17
N LYS A 192 -8.79 5.25 -12.47
CA LYS A 192 -9.60 4.55 -11.45
C LYS A 192 -8.73 3.73 -10.49
N CYS A 193 -7.72 3.02 -11.01
CA CYS A 193 -6.79 2.26 -10.20
C CYS A 193 -5.96 3.16 -9.26
N LEU A 194 -5.45 4.28 -9.76
CA LEU A 194 -4.71 5.24 -8.94
C LEU A 194 -5.57 5.87 -7.86
N GLN A 195 -6.83 6.20 -8.17
CA GLN A 195 -7.77 6.71 -7.17
C GLN A 195 -7.88 5.75 -5.98
N ILE A 196 -8.12 4.46 -6.23
CA ILE A 196 -8.22 3.45 -5.19
C ILE A 196 -6.89 3.25 -4.43
N LEU A 197 -5.77 3.16 -5.15
CA LEU A 197 -4.45 2.99 -4.53
C LEU A 197 -4.05 4.18 -3.64
N ASN A 198 -4.62 5.36 -3.89
CA ASN A 198 -4.42 6.55 -3.05
C ASN A 198 -5.29 6.58 -1.78
N TYR A 199 -6.24 5.64 -1.60
CA TYR A 199 -6.99 5.52 -0.34
C TYR A 199 -6.16 4.91 0.79
N TYR A 200 -5.03 4.30 0.46
CA TYR A 200 -4.08 3.79 1.44
C TYR A 200 -3.39 4.94 2.15
N PRO A 201 -3.38 4.97 3.50
CA PRO A 201 -2.65 5.99 4.22
C PRO A 201 -1.17 6.01 3.85
N GLN A 202 -0.56 7.19 3.87
CA GLN A 202 0.84 7.37 3.54
C GLN A 202 1.73 6.44 4.39
N GLY A 203 2.62 5.69 3.72
CA GLY A 203 3.52 4.73 4.38
C GLY A 203 2.86 3.43 4.85
N ARG A 204 1.53 3.29 4.77
CA ARG A 204 0.79 2.10 5.26
C ARG A 204 0.40 1.09 4.16
N PHE A 205 0.79 1.34 2.91
CA PHE A 205 0.64 0.35 1.85
C PHE A 205 1.44 -0.91 2.18
N HIS A 206 0.84 -2.09 2.22
CA HIS A 206 1.47 -3.32 2.71
C HIS A 206 1.35 -4.51 1.74
N ARG A 207 0.89 -4.25 0.51
CA ARG A 207 0.71 -5.22 -0.57
C ARG A 207 1.81 -5.09 -1.62
N GLU A 208 3.01 -4.65 -1.23
CA GLU A 208 4.08 -4.30 -2.18
C GLU A 208 4.44 -5.45 -3.13
N LYS A 209 4.35 -6.69 -2.68
CA LYS A 209 4.67 -7.88 -3.47
C LYS A 209 3.55 -8.25 -4.45
N ASP A 210 2.34 -8.42 -3.94
CA ASP A 210 1.16 -8.91 -4.65
C ASP A 210 0.50 -7.84 -5.52
N ALA A 211 0.71 -6.55 -5.20
CA ALA A 211 0.23 -5.42 -6.00
C ALA A 211 1.30 -4.83 -6.94
N ALA A 212 2.55 -5.33 -6.94
CA ALA A 212 3.67 -4.70 -7.63
C ALA A 212 3.37 -4.31 -9.08
N GLU A 213 2.85 -5.26 -9.86
CA GLU A 213 2.52 -5.05 -11.27
C GLU A 213 1.38 -4.03 -11.43
N ILE A 214 0.37 -4.09 -10.56
CA ILE A 214 -0.79 -3.17 -10.58
C ILE A 214 -0.34 -1.74 -10.27
N CYS A 215 0.42 -1.54 -9.19
CA CYS A 215 0.91 -0.23 -8.75
C CYS A 215 1.74 0.45 -9.84
N VAL A 216 2.69 -0.29 -10.41
CA VAL A 216 3.54 0.20 -11.48
C VAL A 216 2.70 0.47 -12.73
N TRP A 217 1.91 -0.50 -13.20
CA TRP A 217 1.11 -0.33 -14.41
C TRP A 217 0.21 0.91 -14.34
N ALA A 218 -0.39 1.16 -13.17
CA ALA A 218 -1.23 2.31 -12.92
C ALA A 218 -0.44 3.63 -13.09
N SER A 219 0.74 3.75 -12.47
CA SER A 219 1.65 4.88 -12.66
C SER A 219 3.09 4.51 -12.30
N ALA A 220 4.04 4.92 -13.16
CA ALA A 220 5.47 4.85 -12.88
C ALA A 220 5.83 5.58 -11.57
N GLU A 221 5.31 6.79 -11.39
CA GLU A 221 5.54 7.60 -10.19
C GLU A 221 5.02 6.91 -8.93
N PHE A 222 3.81 6.34 -8.99
CA PHE A 222 3.23 5.63 -7.86
C PHE A 222 4.04 4.38 -7.52
N GLY A 223 4.44 3.59 -8.53
CA GLY A 223 5.29 2.42 -8.35
C GLY A 223 6.64 2.76 -7.69
N LEU A 224 7.31 3.83 -8.14
CA LEU A 224 8.55 4.32 -7.54
C LEU A 224 8.35 4.81 -6.10
N LYS A 225 7.25 5.52 -5.83
CA LYS A 225 6.88 5.96 -4.48
C LYS A 225 6.68 4.77 -3.54
N VAL A 226 5.97 3.72 -3.98
CA VAL A 226 5.79 2.49 -3.20
C VAL A 226 7.13 1.80 -2.95
N PHE A 227 7.99 1.71 -3.96
CA PHE A 227 9.32 1.12 -3.82
C PHE A 227 10.20 1.91 -2.84
N LYS A 228 10.26 3.24 -2.95
CA LYS A 228 10.98 4.09 -2.01
C LYS A 228 10.45 3.93 -0.58
N ASN A 229 9.14 3.98 -0.39
CA ASN A 229 8.53 3.77 0.92
C ASN A 229 8.85 2.38 1.49
N LEU A 230 8.95 1.35 0.65
CA LEU A 230 9.32 0.01 1.09
C LEU A 230 10.77 -0.05 1.60
N LEU A 231 11.69 0.63 0.92
CA LEU A 231 13.10 0.72 1.33
C LEU A 231 13.30 1.52 2.62
N GLU A 232 12.47 2.54 2.82
CA GLU A 232 12.49 3.39 4.02
C GLU A 232 11.80 2.76 5.23
N LYS A 233 11.02 1.68 5.04
CA LYS A 233 10.52 0.87 6.14
C LYS A 233 11.67 0.07 6.74
N ASP A 234 11.66 -0.11 8.05
CA ASP A 234 12.61 -0.95 8.81
C ASP A 234 12.39 -2.46 8.56
N LYS A 235 12.35 -2.86 7.28
CA LYS A 235 12.28 -4.25 6.85
C LYS A 235 13.70 -4.70 6.54
N ARG A 236 14.17 -5.72 7.28
CA ARG A 236 15.52 -6.30 7.12
C ARG A 236 15.83 -6.81 5.70
N GLN A 237 14.80 -7.07 4.88
CA GLN A 237 14.91 -7.68 3.55
C GLN A 237 13.85 -7.13 2.58
N PRO A 238 13.99 -5.90 2.08
CA PRO A 238 13.02 -5.27 1.18
C PRO A 238 12.81 -6.06 -0.12
N GLU A 239 13.83 -6.78 -0.60
CA GLU A 239 13.81 -7.59 -1.82
C GLU A 239 12.71 -8.66 -1.80
N TYR A 240 12.53 -9.35 -0.67
CA TYR A 240 11.51 -10.39 -0.49
C TYR A 240 10.14 -9.83 -0.11
N ALA A 241 10.11 -8.64 0.49
CA ALA A 241 8.90 -7.95 0.91
C ALA A 241 8.14 -7.27 -0.25
N GLY A 242 8.72 -7.24 -1.45
CA GLY A 242 8.09 -6.68 -2.66
C GLY A 242 9.06 -5.93 -3.56
N GLY A 243 10.26 -5.59 -3.08
CA GLY A 243 11.24 -4.79 -3.83
C GLY A 243 11.62 -5.41 -5.17
N ALA A 244 11.91 -6.72 -5.19
CA ALA A 244 12.21 -7.42 -6.44
C ALA A 244 11.01 -7.45 -7.40
N SER A 245 9.78 -7.51 -6.87
CA SER A 245 8.56 -7.51 -7.69
C SER A 245 8.31 -6.11 -8.28
N LEU A 246 8.48 -5.05 -7.48
CA LEU A 246 8.33 -3.66 -7.93
C LEU A 246 9.37 -3.28 -8.99
N VAL A 247 10.64 -3.65 -8.79
CA VAL A 247 11.70 -3.44 -9.78
C VAL A 247 11.38 -4.18 -11.08
N SER A 248 11.00 -5.47 -10.99
CA SER A 248 10.65 -6.26 -12.16
C SER A 248 9.49 -5.62 -12.95
N ALA A 249 8.41 -5.26 -12.25
CA ALA A 249 7.26 -4.61 -12.87
C ALA A 249 7.63 -3.27 -13.51
N PHE A 250 8.42 -2.44 -12.82
CA PHE A 250 8.84 -1.13 -13.30
C PHE A 250 9.60 -1.24 -14.61
N LEU A 251 10.60 -2.11 -14.67
CA LEU A 251 11.41 -2.28 -15.87
C LEU A 251 10.64 -2.93 -17.03
N ILE A 252 9.63 -3.75 -16.75
CA ILE A 252 8.74 -4.31 -17.78
C ILE A 252 7.83 -3.24 -18.39
N HIS A 253 7.23 -2.37 -17.55
CA HIS A 253 6.24 -1.40 -18.02
C HIS A 253 6.82 -0.06 -18.45
N PHE A 254 7.97 0.35 -17.90
CA PHE A 254 8.63 1.62 -18.17
C PHE A 254 10.15 1.42 -18.35
N PRO A 255 10.59 0.60 -19.32
CA PRO A 255 12.00 0.35 -19.57
C PRO A 255 12.78 1.63 -19.87
N ASP A 256 12.16 2.61 -20.53
CA ASP A 256 12.79 3.90 -20.89
C ASP A 256 12.99 4.84 -19.69
N GLN A 257 12.50 4.48 -18.50
CA GLN A 257 12.63 5.27 -17.27
C GLN A 257 13.51 4.58 -16.21
N TRP A 258 14.28 3.56 -16.60
CA TRP A 258 15.09 2.74 -15.70
C TRP A 258 16.05 3.56 -14.82
N GLU A 259 16.53 4.72 -15.29
CA GLU A 259 17.36 5.64 -14.52
C GLU A 259 16.69 6.10 -13.22
N SER A 260 15.36 6.08 -13.14
CA SER A 260 14.64 6.45 -11.91
C SER A 260 14.94 5.51 -10.74
N ILE A 261 15.20 4.22 -11.02
CA ILE A 261 15.66 3.26 -10.00
C ILE A 261 17.08 3.59 -9.55
N LEU A 262 17.93 4.00 -10.50
CA LEU A 262 19.29 4.44 -10.19
C LEU A 262 19.28 5.67 -9.28
N GLU A 263 18.43 6.68 -9.55
CA GLU A 263 18.30 7.85 -8.69
C GLU A 263 17.86 7.48 -7.26
N ILE A 264 16.96 6.50 -7.09
CA ILE A 264 16.59 5.99 -5.76
C ILE A 264 17.80 5.36 -5.06
N SER A 265 18.62 4.60 -5.78
CA SER A 265 19.80 3.93 -5.22
C SER A 265 20.92 4.89 -4.79
N LYS A 266 20.97 6.12 -5.33
CA LYS A 266 21.99 7.12 -4.92
C LYS A 266 21.77 7.65 -3.50
N VAL A 267 20.59 7.44 -2.91
CA VAL A 267 20.35 7.73 -1.50
C VAL A 267 20.95 6.62 -0.67
N LYS A 268 21.95 6.96 0.17
CA LYS A 268 22.74 6.00 0.96
C LYS A 268 21.88 4.91 1.63
N THR A 269 20.82 5.29 2.33
CA THR A 269 19.92 4.38 3.06
C THR A 269 19.18 3.40 2.16
N ASN A 270 19.02 3.72 0.88
CA ASN A 270 18.27 2.94 -0.09
C ASN A 270 19.16 2.07 -0.97
N THR A 271 20.45 2.40 -1.07
CA THR A 271 21.42 1.78 -2.00
C THR A 271 21.41 0.25 -1.92
N ILE A 272 21.63 -0.30 -0.71
CA ILE A 272 21.79 -1.74 -0.50
C ILE A 272 20.47 -2.48 -0.72
N GLY A 273 19.36 -1.95 -0.18
CA GLY A 273 18.03 -2.53 -0.42
C GLY A 273 17.62 -2.50 -1.90
N THR A 274 18.06 -1.48 -2.64
CA THR A 274 17.85 -1.39 -4.09
C THR A 274 18.69 -2.43 -4.83
N LEU A 275 19.97 -2.55 -4.49
CA LEU A 275 20.88 -3.56 -5.05
C LEU A 275 20.30 -4.97 -4.87
N HIS A 276 19.98 -5.36 -3.64
CA HIS A 276 19.42 -6.69 -3.33
C HIS A 276 18.09 -6.94 -4.04
N SER A 277 17.25 -5.90 -4.20
CA SER A 277 15.99 -6.01 -4.94
C SER A 277 16.22 -6.34 -6.42
N ILE A 278 17.22 -5.70 -7.06
CA ILE A 278 17.57 -5.94 -8.46
C ILE A 278 18.22 -7.31 -8.63
N GLU A 279 19.13 -7.70 -7.73
CA GLU A 279 19.77 -9.02 -7.75
C GLU A 279 18.76 -10.15 -7.59
N THR A 280 17.82 -9.98 -6.67
CA THR A 280 16.74 -10.93 -6.43
C THR A 280 15.80 -11.00 -7.63
N ALA A 281 15.46 -9.86 -8.25
CA ALA A 281 14.68 -9.83 -9.49
C ALA A 281 15.36 -10.61 -10.63
N LYS A 282 16.67 -10.38 -10.84
CA LYS A 282 17.48 -11.12 -11.81
C LYS A 282 17.49 -12.62 -11.52
N THR A 283 17.73 -12.99 -10.27
CA THR A 283 17.78 -14.39 -9.82
C THR A 283 16.45 -15.10 -10.03
N TRP A 284 15.34 -14.44 -9.71
CA TRP A 284 14.01 -14.98 -9.94
C TRP A 284 13.72 -15.17 -11.42
N ALA A 285 14.04 -14.20 -12.27
CA ALA A 285 13.87 -14.33 -13.71
C ALA A 285 14.65 -15.52 -14.29
N LEU A 286 15.86 -15.80 -13.78
CA LEU A 286 16.67 -16.91 -14.26
C LEU A 286 16.16 -18.27 -13.75
N ASN A 287 15.78 -18.35 -12.47
CA ASN A 287 15.67 -19.61 -11.74
C ASN A 287 14.25 -19.98 -11.26
N VAL A 288 13.30 -19.04 -11.22
CA VAL A 288 11.96 -19.27 -10.64
C VAL A 288 10.92 -19.48 -11.75
N ALA A 289 10.49 -20.73 -11.93
CA ALA A 289 9.53 -21.10 -12.98
C ALA A 289 8.08 -20.67 -12.68
N ASN A 290 7.70 -20.55 -11.41
CA ASN A 290 6.29 -20.35 -10.99
C ASN A 290 5.94 -18.90 -10.63
N ASN A 291 6.72 -17.92 -11.08
CA ASN A 291 6.43 -16.50 -10.87
C ASN A 291 6.16 -15.82 -12.21
N ALA A 292 4.91 -15.37 -12.42
CA ALA A 292 4.48 -14.77 -13.69
C ALA A 292 5.28 -13.52 -14.08
N LEU A 293 5.62 -12.68 -13.10
CA LEU A 293 6.40 -11.47 -13.34
C LEU A 293 7.85 -11.79 -13.68
N ALA A 294 8.45 -12.76 -12.97
CA ALA A 294 9.78 -13.27 -13.29
C ALA A 294 9.84 -13.90 -14.69
N ALA A 295 8.79 -14.62 -15.09
CA ALA A 295 8.68 -15.18 -16.44
C ALA A 295 8.59 -14.07 -17.52
N LYS A 296 7.78 -13.03 -17.30
CA LYS A 296 7.73 -11.84 -18.18
C LYS A 296 9.08 -11.16 -18.30
N LEU A 297 9.79 -11.02 -17.17
CA LEU A 297 11.13 -10.43 -17.12
C LEU A 297 12.13 -11.25 -17.94
N LYS A 298 12.15 -12.58 -17.76
CA LYS A 298 13.01 -13.52 -18.48
C LYS A 298 12.81 -13.47 -20.00
N GLN A 299 11.56 -13.28 -20.45
CA GLN A 299 11.21 -13.21 -21.86
C GLN A 299 11.63 -11.89 -22.52
N ASN A 300 11.94 -10.85 -21.75
CA ASN A 300 12.32 -9.54 -22.27
C ASN A 300 13.83 -9.32 -22.17
N GLN A 301 14.55 -9.67 -23.24
CA GLN A 301 16.02 -9.58 -23.27
C GLN A 301 16.53 -8.15 -23.02
N ASN A 302 15.90 -7.14 -23.63
CA ASN A 302 16.29 -5.74 -23.43
C ASN A 302 16.21 -5.35 -21.94
N VAL A 303 15.16 -5.79 -21.25
CA VAL A 303 15.01 -5.52 -19.81
C VAL A 303 16.03 -6.28 -18.97
N MET A 304 16.39 -7.51 -19.34
CA MET A 304 17.46 -8.26 -18.66
C MET A 304 18.84 -7.59 -18.83
N GLU A 305 19.08 -6.93 -19.96
CA GLU A 305 20.26 -6.09 -20.19
C GLU A 305 20.22 -4.83 -19.31
N LEU A 306 19.06 -4.16 -19.19
CA LEU A 306 18.87 -3.02 -18.29
C LEU A 306 19.11 -3.39 -16.82
N ILE A 307 18.64 -4.56 -16.36
CA ILE A 307 18.93 -5.08 -15.02
C ILE A 307 20.43 -5.21 -14.80
N SER A 308 21.15 -5.78 -15.77
CA SER A 308 22.59 -5.97 -15.64
C SER A 308 23.32 -4.63 -15.63
N LYS A 309 22.88 -3.67 -16.44
CA LYS A 309 23.39 -2.29 -16.43
C LYS A 309 23.16 -1.59 -15.08
N LEU A 310 21.97 -1.72 -14.51
CA LEU A 310 21.63 -1.18 -13.19
C LEU A 310 22.54 -1.75 -12.10
N LEU A 311 22.72 -3.07 -12.07
CA LEU A 311 23.62 -3.73 -11.11
C LEU A 311 25.04 -3.16 -11.22
N THR A 312 25.59 -3.09 -12.44
CA THR A 312 26.95 -2.56 -12.64
C THR A 312 27.08 -1.13 -12.13
N GLN A 313 26.12 -0.25 -12.45
CA GLN A 313 26.20 1.15 -12.04
C GLN A 313 26.04 1.36 -10.53
N ILE A 314 25.18 0.59 -9.88
CA ILE A 314 25.01 0.66 -8.42
C ILE A 314 26.24 0.10 -7.70
N GLU A 315 26.79 -1.02 -8.18
CA GLU A 315 28.03 -1.59 -7.64
C GLU A 315 29.21 -0.63 -7.83
N GLU A 316 29.33 0.04 -8.98
CA GLU A 316 30.35 1.08 -9.21
C GLU A 316 30.18 2.27 -8.28
N PHE A 317 28.95 2.74 -8.07
CA PHE A 317 28.65 3.80 -7.11
C PHE A 317 29.15 3.42 -5.70
N ILE A 318 28.82 2.21 -5.21
CA ILE A 318 29.27 1.72 -3.90
C ILE A 318 30.80 1.64 -3.82
N LEU A 319 31.46 1.12 -4.85
CA LEU A 319 32.92 0.95 -4.86
C LEU A 319 33.69 2.27 -4.97
N SER A 320 33.07 3.30 -5.57
CA SER A 320 33.65 4.64 -5.72
C SER A 320 33.38 5.57 -4.53
N ALA A 321 32.55 5.14 -3.60
CA ALA A 321 32.15 5.94 -2.44
C ALA A 321 33.34 6.19 -1.48
N PRO A 322 33.39 7.36 -0.81
CA PRO A 322 34.36 7.65 0.24
C PRO A 322 34.43 6.56 1.32
N LEU A 323 35.61 6.39 1.90
CA LEU A 323 35.84 5.45 3.01
C LEU A 323 34.87 5.73 4.17
N GLY A 324 34.25 4.67 4.70
CA GLY A 324 33.28 4.76 5.78
C GLY A 324 31.84 5.04 5.35
N GLU A 325 31.57 5.23 4.05
CA GLU A 325 30.19 5.34 3.57
C GLU A 325 29.47 4.00 3.58
N PHE A 326 30.09 2.94 3.08
CA PHE A 326 29.59 1.57 3.15
C PHE A 326 30.48 0.71 4.06
N SER A 327 29.92 -0.37 4.59
CA SER A 327 30.68 -1.30 5.44
C SER A 327 31.74 -2.03 4.62
N GLU A 328 32.83 -2.41 5.28
CA GLU A 328 33.89 -3.21 4.63
C GLU A 328 33.36 -4.54 4.10
N GLN A 329 32.36 -5.13 4.78
CA GLN A 329 31.70 -6.35 4.35
C GLN A 329 30.94 -6.14 3.02
N GLU A 330 30.11 -5.11 2.90
CA GLU A 330 29.37 -4.80 1.66
C GLU A 330 30.34 -4.56 0.48
N ILE A 331 31.41 -3.80 0.72
CA ILE A 331 32.44 -3.54 -0.30
C ILE A 331 33.13 -4.84 -0.70
N HIS A 332 33.48 -5.70 0.26
CA HIS A 332 34.13 -6.98 0.01
C HIS A 332 33.23 -7.93 -0.79
N GLU A 333 31.96 -8.07 -0.43
CA GLU A 333 30.99 -8.92 -1.11
C GLU A 333 30.85 -8.52 -2.59
N ILE A 334 30.73 -7.22 -2.88
CA ILE A 334 30.65 -6.71 -4.26
C ILE A 334 31.94 -6.98 -5.04
N ARG A 335 33.11 -6.73 -4.44
CA ARG A 335 34.41 -7.02 -5.08
C ARG A 335 34.57 -8.50 -5.39
N HIS A 336 34.24 -9.35 -4.41
CA HIS A 336 34.33 -10.79 -4.53
C HIS A 336 33.43 -11.30 -5.67
N LYS A 337 32.17 -10.86 -5.72
CA LYS A 337 31.24 -11.19 -6.80
C LYS A 337 31.78 -10.79 -8.18
N LYS A 338 32.31 -9.58 -8.34
CA LYS A 338 32.95 -9.14 -9.60
C LYS A 338 34.17 -9.98 -9.99
N ILE A 339 34.88 -10.58 -9.03
CA ILE A 339 35.95 -11.54 -9.33
C ILE A 339 35.37 -12.86 -9.82
N VAL A 340 34.39 -13.42 -9.11
CA VAL A 340 33.74 -14.67 -9.49
C VAL A 340 33.14 -14.59 -10.89
N ASP A 341 32.52 -13.45 -11.25
CA ASP A 341 31.98 -13.21 -12.60
C ASP A 341 33.09 -13.21 -13.66
N ARG A 342 34.22 -12.53 -13.40
CA ARG A 342 35.39 -12.52 -14.29
C ARG A 342 36.03 -13.90 -14.42
N LEU A 343 36.11 -14.67 -13.33
CA LEU A 343 36.59 -16.06 -13.35
C LEU A 343 35.68 -16.95 -14.20
N THR A 344 34.37 -16.81 -14.05
CA THR A 344 33.37 -17.54 -14.86
C THR A 344 33.49 -17.18 -16.34
N GLN A 345 33.67 -15.90 -16.66
CA GLN A 345 33.93 -15.45 -18.03
C GLN A 345 35.26 -16.00 -18.57
N GLY A 346 36.31 -16.02 -17.74
CA GLY A 346 37.60 -16.62 -18.08
C GLY A 346 37.47 -18.11 -18.44
N TRP A 347 36.67 -18.86 -17.68
CA TRP A 347 36.35 -20.26 -18.00
C TRP A 347 35.67 -20.42 -19.36
N GLU A 348 34.75 -19.53 -19.73
CA GLU A 348 34.11 -19.56 -21.04
C GLU A 348 35.08 -19.23 -22.19
N TYR A 349 36.01 -18.28 -21.98
CA TYR A 349 37.07 -18.01 -22.96
C TYR A 349 38.06 -19.17 -23.09
N LEU A 350 38.40 -19.84 -21.98
CA LEU A 350 39.20 -21.06 -21.99
C LEU A 350 38.56 -22.16 -22.83
N LYS A 351 37.25 -22.40 -22.68
CA LYS A 351 36.50 -23.37 -23.50
C LYS A 351 36.57 -23.03 -25.00
N LYS A 352 36.58 -21.74 -25.33
CA LYS A 352 36.70 -21.23 -26.71
C LYS A 352 38.13 -21.12 -27.23
N LYS A 353 39.14 -21.48 -26.41
CA LYS A 353 40.58 -21.35 -26.71
C LYS A 353 41.04 -19.91 -26.97
N GLU A 354 40.36 -18.93 -26.36
CA GLU A 354 40.68 -17.50 -26.47
C GLU A 354 41.69 -17.08 -25.37
N TYR A 355 42.89 -17.68 -25.39
CA TYR A 355 43.86 -17.59 -24.29
C TYR A 355 44.32 -16.17 -23.95
N SER A 356 44.45 -15.28 -24.94
CA SER A 356 44.84 -13.88 -24.70
C SER A 356 43.82 -13.14 -23.82
N LYS A 357 42.53 -13.39 -24.01
CA LYS A 357 41.46 -12.78 -23.19
C LYS A 357 41.44 -13.34 -21.78
N VAL A 358 41.85 -14.60 -21.61
CA VAL A 358 41.97 -15.22 -20.28
C VAL A 358 43.11 -14.55 -19.50
N GLU A 359 44.26 -14.32 -20.14
CA GLU A 359 45.40 -13.65 -19.54
C GLU A 359 45.06 -12.20 -19.14
N GLU A 360 44.37 -11.45 -20.01
CA GLU A 360 43.88 -10.10 -19.69
C GLU A 360 42.94 -10.09 -18.47
N LEU A 361 42.01 -11.03 -18.38
CA LEU A 361 41.10 -11.15 -17.24
C LEU A 361 41.82 -11.48 -15.94
N LEU A 362 42.76 -12.43 -15.96
CA LEU A 362 43.53 -12.82 -14.77
C LEU A 362 44.38 -11.66 -14.28
N ASN A 363 45.06 -10.93 -15.17
CA ASN A 363 45.83 -9.74 -14.82
C ASN A 363 44.94 -8.67 -14.17
N SER A 364 43.72 -8.47 -14.67
CA SER A 364 42.74 -7.56 -14.08
C SER A 364 42.25 -8.01 -12.69
N ILE A 365 42.14 -9.32 -12.44
CA ILE A 365 41.77 -9.85 -11.13
C ILE A 365 42.90 -9.62 -10.12
N PHE A 366 44.13 -10.00 -10.46
CA PHE A 366 45.29 -9.84 -9.57
C PHE A 366 45.59 -8.37 -9.24
N ALA A 367 45.41 -7.46 -10.20
CA ALA A 367 45.58 -6.03 -9.96
C ALA A 367 44.58 -5.45 -8.93
N ALA A 368 43.42 -6.09 -8.73
CA ALA A 368 42.41 -5.62 -7.76
C ALA A 368 42.72 -6.04 -6.31
N TYR A 369 43.67 -6.97 -6.10
CA TYR A 369 44.11 -7.47 -4.79
C TYR A 369 45.64 -7.43 -4.70
N GLU A 370 46.21 -6.23 -4.52
CA GLU A 370 47.66 -6.06 -4.33
C GLU A 370 48.22 -6.80 -3.10
N LYS A 371 47.36 -7.27 -2.16
CA LYS A 371 47.80 -7.83 -0.87
C LYS A 371 47.20 -9.18 -0.44
N ASP A 372 46.18 -9.71 -1.10
CA ASP A 372 45.57 -11.01 -0.77
C ASP A 372 45.22 -11.76 -2.07
N GLY A 373 46.25 -12.32 -2.71
CA GLY A 373 46.16 -13.02 -4.00
C GLY A 373 46.23 -14.55 -3.93
N GLU A 374 46.24 -15.13 -2.72
CA GLU A 374 46.01 -16.57 -2.52
C GLU A 374 44.50 -16.88 -2.61
#